data_AF-A0A3D1XYU0-F1
#
_entry.id   AF-A0A3D1XYU0-F1
#
_cell.length_a   1.000
_cell.length_b   1.000
_cell.length_c   1.000
_cell.angle_alpha   90.00
_cell.angle_beta   90.00
_cell.angle_gamma   90.00
#
_symmetry.space_group_name_H-M   'P 1'
#
loop_
_entity.id
_entity.type
_entity.pdbx_description
1 polymer ?
#
loop_
_entity_poly.entity_id
_entity_poly.type
_entity_poly.pdbx_seq_one_letter_code
_entity_poly.pdbx_strand_id
1 'polypeptide(L)'
;KEFQRLNVLREEVGESPFVNPRNAAAGALRVLDPAVTDSRKLSVFIYSVGFLDNNICETHSELQKNLASLRFPVNEHNRWCSNFEKTLALIEEWRTKKNDLDYEVDGLVIQLNSLAYRKRLGNTSKFPRWAVAYKYEAEQAETEVLEIVCQVGRTGSITPVANLEPVFVSGSTVSRATLHNEDEIRKKDIRVGDRVVIEKAGEIIPKVVRVVDLKSKRNKPFKMPILCPECQTRIFRPEGEAAWRCVNAACPAQLKERLKHFASRKAMDIDHMGPAVIDQLVESGRVENFSDLYTLKQEEVVGLERLAEKSAKNLIDAIRKSKSAGLARLLFGLGVRHVGQRAASILAETFRSIKVLKETSFEDMESVMEIGPVIAESLKSFLDQEANMQDIENLSNSGVVVEDPEAARKEVGVLSGKQFVLT
;
A
#
# COMPACT_ATOMS: atom_id res chain seq x y z
N LYS A 1 22.62 -17.13 11.02
CA LYS A 1 22.95 -18.58 11.14
C LYS A 1 21.74 -19.48 10.80
N GLU A 2 20.64 -19.42 11.56
CA GLU A 2 19.46 -20.28 11.29
C GLU A 2 18.86 -20.07 9.90
N PHE A 3 18.78 -18.81 9.44
CA PHE A 3 18.34 -18.48 8.08
C PHE A 3 19.15 -19.21 6.99
N GLN A 4 20.47 -19.23 7.10
CA GLN A 4 21.36 -19.92 6.17
C GLN A 4 21.13 -21.44 6.21
N ARG A 5 20.98 -22.02 7.41
CA ARG A 5 20.65 -23.45 7.57
C ARG A 5 19.34 -23.82 6.87
N LEU A 6 18.31 -22.97 7.02
CA LEU A 6 17.01 -23.19 6.36
C LEU A 6 17.13 -23.10 4.84
N ASN A 7 17.95 -22.20 4.31
CA ASN A 7 18.16 -22.11 2.85
C ASN A 7 18.88 -23.34 2.31
N VAL A 8 19.92 -23.84 2.98
CA VAL A 8 20.61 -25.08 2.59
C VAL A 8 19.63 -26.26 2.56
N LEU A 9 18.82 -26.43 3.61
CA LEU A 9 17.83 -27.52 3.66
C LEU A 9 16.78 -27.42 2.53
N ARG A 10 16.38 -26.20 2.15
CA ARG A 10 15.44 -25.99 1.04
C ARG A 10 16.07 -26.33 -0.29
N GLU A 11 17.31 -25.93 -0.51
CA GLU A 11 18.07 -26.25 -1.72
C GLU A 11 18.27 -27.76 -1.88
N GLU A 12 18.57 -28.48 -0.79
CA GLU A 12 18.71 -29.96 -0.80
C GLU A 12 17.44 -30.69 -1.24
N VAL A 13 16.26 -30.13 -0.97
CA VAL A 13 14.96 -30.69 -1.39
C VAL A 13 14.41 -30.06 -2.68
N GLY A 14 15.23 -29.25 -3.38
CA GLY A 14 14.86 -28.60 -4.64
C GLY A 14 13.88 -27.43 -4.50
N GLU A 15 13.67 -26.92 -3.29
CA GLU A 15 12.85 -25.74 -3.04
C GLU A 15 13.65 -24.45 -3.16
N SER A 16 13.00 -23.36 -3.58
CA SER A 16 13.65 -22.06 -3.63
C SER A 16 14.04 -21.57 -2.22
N PRO A 17 15.26 -21.04 -2.04
CA PRO A 17 15.71 -20.50 -0.75
C PRO A 17 14.88 -19.26 -0.38
N PHE A 18 14.82 -18.98 0.92
CA PHE A 18 14.27 -17.73 1.40
C PHE A 18 15.17 -16.56 1.04
N VAL A 19 14.51 -15.48 0.65
CA VAL A 19 15.04 -14.20 0.17
C VAL A 19 15.73 -13.41 1.30
N ASN A 20 15.17 -13.39 2.50
CA ASN A 20 15.75 -12.74 3.68
C ASN A 20 15.20 -13.37 4.98
N PRO A 21 15.83 -13.11 6.15
CA PRO A 21 15.37 -13.64 7.43
C PRO A 21 13.93 -13.28 7.77
N ARG A 22 13.46 -12.08 7.36
CA ARG A 22 12.08 -11.62 7.57
C ARG A 22 11.06 -12.53 6.88
N ASN A 23 11.30 -12.89 5.62
CA ASN A 23 10.44 -13.78 4.85
C ASN A 23 10.50 -15.21 5.39
N ALA A 24 11.70 -15.68 5.79
CA ALA A 24 11.87 -16.98 6.42
C ALA A 24 11.06 -17.10 7.73
N ALA A 25 11.14 -16.09 8.59
CA ALA A 25 10.39 -16.04 9.85
C ALA A 25 8.87 -15.95 9.63
N ALA A 26 8.41 -15.12 8.68
CA ALA A 26 6.98 -15.04 8.35
C ALA A 26 6.43 -16.37 7.80
N GLY A 27 7.19 -17.03 6.92
CA GLY A 27 6.85 -18.35 6.39
C GLY A 27 6.98 -19.46 7.43
N ALA A 28 7.70 -19.24 8.54
CA ALA A 28 7.79 -20.15 9.67
C ALA A 28 6.57 -20.06 10.57
N LEU A 29 6.03 -18.86 10.79
CA LEU A 29 4.87 -18.65 11.66
C LEU A 29 3.53 -18.95 10.98
N ARG A 30 3.48 -18.89 9.64
CA ARG A 30 2.24 -19.03 8.84
C ARG A 30 2.11 -20.41 8.22
N VAL A 31 2.28 -21.44 9.04
CA VAL A 31 2.09 -22.84 8.66
C VAL A 31 0.94 -23.43 9.46
N LEU A 32 0.22 -24.39 8.87
CA LEU A 32 -0.88 -25.08 9.55
C LEU A 32 -0.37 -26.08 10.59
N ASP A 33 0.76 -26.73 10.30
CA ASP A 33 1.38 -27.71 11.19
C ASP A 33 2.42 -27.02 12.12
N PRO A 34 2.18 -26.97 13.43
CA PRO A 34 3.11 -26.35 14.38
C PRO A 34 4.47 -27.07 14.47
N ALA A 35 4.57 -28.36 14.11
CA ALA A 35 5.85 -29.08 14.11
C ALA A 35 6.84 -28.47 13.11
N VAL A 36 6.34 -27.93 12.00
CA VAL A 36 7.16 -27.20 11.02
C VAL A 36 7.73 -25.92 11.65
N THR A 37 6.94 -25.21 12.46
CA THR A 37 7.43 -24.04 13.20
C THR A 37 8.47 -24.45 14.24
N ASP A 38 8.24 -25.51 15.01
CA ASP A 38 9.15 -26.01 16.04
C ASP A 38 10.53 -26.39 15.48
N SER A 39 10.55 -27.00 14.29
CA SER A 39 11.79 -27.33 13.58
C SER A 39 12.65 -26.11 13.17
N ARG A 40 12.06 -24.91 13.19
CA ARG A 40 12.69 -23.65 12.82
C ARG A 40 13.02 -22.93 14.12
N LYS A 41 14.31 -22.67 14.38
CA LYS A 41 14.79 -22.10 15.66
C LYS A 41 14.46 -20.61 15.78
N LEU A 42 13.17 -20.27 15.83
CA LEU A 42 12.69 -18.90 15.94
C LEU A 42 13.04 -18.31 17.31
N SER A 43 13.34 -17.01 17.30
CA SER A 43 13.57 -16.20 18.50
C SER A 43 12.74 -14.93 18.38
N VAL A 44 12.46 -14.28 19.50
CA VAL A 44 11.60 -13.09 19.55
C VAL A 44 12.16 -12.07 20.52
N PHE A 45 11.97 -10.78 20.22
CA PHE A 45 12.16 -9.68 21.16
C PHE A 45 10.82 -9.00 21.42
N ILE A 46 10.46 -8.84 22.68
CA ILE A 46 9.23 -8.16 23.11
C ILE A 46 9.56 -6.69 23.37
N TYR A 47 9.00 -5.80 22.56
CA TYR A 47 9.30 -4.37 22.64
C TYR A 47 8.12 -3.51 23.14
N SER A 48 6.89 -4.03 23.23
CA SER A 48 5.74 -3.23 23.69
C SER A 48 4.61 -4.10 24.21
N VAL A 49 3.70 -3.49 24.98
CA VAL A 49 2.47 -4.11 25.48
C VAL A 49 1.28 -3.40 24.83
N GLY A 50 0.36 -4.17 24.24
CA GLY A 50 -0.82 -3.63 23.56
C GLY A 50 -1.96 -3.27 24.52
N PHE A 51 -2.26 -4.17 25.45
CA PHE A 51 -3.27 -3.99 26.49
C PHE A 51 -2.66 -4.26 27.86
N LEU A 52 -2.81 -3.31 28.78
CA LEU A 52 -2.38 -3.42 30.17
C LEU A 52 -3.46 -2.78 31.03
N ASP A 53 -4.07 -3.59 31.90
CA ASP A 53 -5.04 -3.09 32.87
C ASP A 53 -4.29 -2.31 33.97
N ASN A 54 -4.73 -1.08 34.25
CA ASN A 54 -4.06 -0.10 35.10
C ASN A 54 -2.58 0.14 34.72
N ASN A 55 -2.31 1.23 33.99
CA ASN A 55 -0.96 1.49 33.47
C ASN A 55 0.05 1.79 34.60
N ILE A 56 0.78 0.76 35.06
CA ILE A 56 1.74 0.86 36.17
C ILE A 56 3.05 1.57 35.75
N CYS A 57 3.36 1.64 34.47
CA CYS A 57 4.62 2.21 33.99
C CYS A 57 4.45 3.68 33.60
N GLU A 58 5.39 4.53 34.00
CA GLU A 58 5.46 5.93 33.54
C GLU A 58 6.32 6.06 32.28
N THR A 59 7.36 5.21 32.19
CA THR A 59 8.30 5.22 31.07
C THR A 59 8.36 3.89 30.32
N HIS A 60 8.72 3.97 29.05
CA HIS A 60 8.97 2.80 28.21
C HIS A 60 10.17 1.99 28.69
N SER A 61 11.17 2.65 29.26
CA SER A 61 12.34 1.99 29.85
C SER A 61 11.97 1.15 31.08
N GLU A 62 11.05 1.63 31.93
CA GLU A 62 10.47 0.82 33.02
C GLU A 62 9.69 -0.38 32.48
N LEU A 63 8.87 -0.17 31.44
CA LEU A 63 8.13 -1.25 30.80
C LEU A 63 9.07 -2.36 30.31
N GLN A 64 10.18 -2.00 29.65
CA GLN A 64 11.18 -2.95 29.18
C GLN A 64 11.86 -3.71 30.34
N LYS A 65 12.18 -3.02 31.45
CA LYS A 65 12.73 -3.67 32.65
C LYS A 65 11.74 -4.64 33.29
N ASN A 66 10.46 -4.28 33.34
CA ASN A 66 9.40 -5.14 33.87
C ASN A 66 9.16 -6.36 32.97
N LEU A 67 9.22 -6.20 31.65
CA LEU A 67 9.16 -7.33 30.72
C LEU A 67 10.34 -8.29 30.94
N ALA A 68 11.55 -7.75 31.11
CA ALA A 68 12.74 -8.55 31.41
C ALA A 68 12.63 -9.31 32.74
N SER A 69 12.10 -8.67 33.80
CA SER A 69 11.91 -9.34 35.10
C SER A 69 10.86 -10.46 35.05
N LEU A 70 9.90 -10.37 34.13
CA LEU A 70 8.95 -11.42 33.79
C LEU A 70 9.51 -12.49 32.84
N ARG A 71 10.82 -12.45 32.53
CA ARG A 71 11.53 -13.36 31.63
C ARG A 71 11.09 -13.27 30.17
N PHE A 72 10.40 -12.20 29.77
CA PHE A 72 10.23 -11.95 28.35
C PHE A 72 11.58 -11.59 27.72
N PRO A 73 11.90 -12.13 26.53
CA PRO A 73 13.12 -11.78 25.84
C PRO A 73 13.03 -10.33 25.36
N VAL A 74 13.86 -9.45 25.93
CA VAL A 74 13.98 -8.04 25.52
C VAL A 74 15.32 -7.83 24.85
N ASN A 75 15.43 -6.81 24.00
CA ASN A 75 16.70 -6.52 23.33
C ASN A 75 17.67 -5.83 24.32
N GLU A 76 18.80 -6.48 24.59
CA GLU A 76 19.83 -6.01 25.52
C GLU A 76 20.53 -4.72 25.05
N HIS A 77 20.44 -4.43 23.75
CA HIS A 77 21.03 -3.25 23.13
C HIS A 77 20.17 -1.98 23.25
N ASN A 78 18.96 -2.09 23.82
CA ASN A 78 18.10 -0.93 24.05
C ASN A 78 18.78 0.09 24.98
N ARG A 79 18.86 1.35 24.54
CA ARG A 79 19.44 2.44 25.34
C ARG A 79 18.49 3.61 25.52
N TRP A 80 18.48 4.15 26.73
CA TRP A 80 17.83 5.43 27.00
C TRP A 80 18.79 6.58 26.67
N CYS A 81 18.34 7.49 25.81
CA CYS A 81 19.06 8.71 25.46
C CYS A 81 18.36 9.92 26.09
N SER A 82 19.10 10.72 26.85
CA SER A 82 18.56 11.91 27.53
C SER A 82 18.34 13.11 26.61
N ASN A 83 18.96 13.12 25.43
CA ASN A 83 18.89 14.21 24.46
C ASN A 83 19.18 13.70 23.03
N PHE A 84 19.06 14.61 22.06
CA PHE A 84 19.24 14.31 20.65
C PHE A 84 20.70 13.94 20.32
N GLU A 85 21.68 14.60 20.93
CA GLU A 85 23.11 14.36 20.69
C GLU A 85 23.50 12.92 21.05
N LYS A 86 23.02 12.42 22.20
CA LYS A 86 23.21 11.01 22.59
C LYS A 86 22.48 10.05 21.66
N THR A 87 21.35 10.47 21.10
CA THR A 87 20.61 9.66 20.12
C THR A 87 21.41 9.57 18.82
N LEU A 88 21.99 10.67 18.36
CA LEU A 88 22.84 10.71 17.17
C LEU A 88 24.11 9.88 17.33
N ALA A 89 24.77 9.98 18.49
CA ALA A 89 25.93 9.15 18.80
C ALA A 89 25.60 7.64 18.74
N LEU A 90 24.42 7.24 19.23
CA LEU A 90 23.94 5.86 19.15
C LEU A 90 23.65 5.44 17.71
N ILE A 91 23.08 6.32 16.89
CA ILE A 91 22.85 6.07 15.46
C ILE A 91 24.16 5.79 14.73
N GLU A 92 25.20 6.59 14.97
CA GLU A 92 26.51 6.40 14.34
C GLU A 92 27.22 5.15 14.87
N GLU A 93 27.12 4.85 16.17
CA GLU A 93 27.64 3.62 16.77
C GLU A 93 27.06 2.36 16.08
N TRP A 94 25.75 2.34 15.88
CA TRP A 94 25.06 1.19 15.29
C TRP A 94 25.17 1.09 13.77
N ARG A 95 25.73 2.11 13.10
CA ARG A 95 25.94 2.09 11.65
C ARG A 95 26.84 0.92 11.23
N THR A 96 27.87 0.63 12.03
CA THR A 96 28.82 -0.46 11.78
C THR A 96 28.55 -1.67 12.66
N LYS A 97 28.27 -1.49 13.96
CA LYS A 97 28.05 -2.59 14.91
C LYS A 97 26.89 -3.52 14.56
N LYS A 98 25.92 -3.06 13.75
CA LYS A 98 24.83 -3.91 13.27
C LYS A 98 25.32 -5.16 12.52
N ASN A 99 26.50 -5.10 11.91
CA ASN A 99 27.08 -6.22 11.16
C ASN A 99 27.61 -7.34 12.07
N ASP A 100 27.81 -7.03 13.37
CA ASP A 100 28.32 -7.98 14.36
C ASP A 100 27.19 -8.76 15.06
N LEU A 101 25.93 -8.40 14.78
CA LEU A 101 24.77 -9.07 15.36
C LEU A 101 24.54 -10.44 14.74
N ASP A 102 24.05 -11.39 15.55
CA ASP A 102 23.62 -12.71 15.07
C ASP A 102 22.30 -12.69 14.27
N TYR A 103 21.71 -11.50 14.09
CA TYR A 103 20.46 -11.24 13.37
C TYR A 103 20.55 -9.97 12.53
N GLU A 104 19.82 -9.91 11.41
CA GLU A 104 19.78 -8.73 10.55
C GLU A 104 18.89 -7.62 11.14
N VAL A 105 19.32 -6.37 10.96
CA VAL A 105 18.56 -5.16 11.30
C VAL A 105 18.64 -4.13 10.17
N ASP A 106 17.53 -3.42 9.93
CA ASP A 106 17.41 -2.39 8.89
C ASP A 106 17.60 -0.97 9.44
N GLY A 107 17.71 -0.82 10.75
CA GLY A 107 17.79 0.49 11.40
C GLY A 107 17.61 0.45 12.92
N LEU A 108 17.39 1.63 13.48
CA LEU A 108 17.01 1.85 14.87
C LEU A 108 15.58 2.38 14.95
N VAL A 109 14.90 2.10 16.06
CA VAL A 109 13.60 2.72 16.36
C VAL A 109 13.79 3.73 17.48
N ILE A 110 13.60 5.02 17.15
CA ILE A 110 13.72 6.12 18.11
C ILE A 110 12.33 6.43 18.63
N GLN A 111 12.15 6.41 19.94
CA GLN A 111 10.83 6.59 20.56
C GLN A 111 10.92 7.51 21.78
N LEU A 112 9.88 8.31 22.02
CA LEU A 112 9.77 9.06 23.27
C LEU A 112 9.63 8.11 24.46
N ASN A 113 10.41 8.33 25.51
CA ASN A 113 10.42 7.43 26.67
C ASN A 113 9.15 7.58 27.55
N SER A 114 8.60 8.79 27.69
CA SER A 114 7.40 9.04 28.52
C SER A 114 6.13 8.50 27.86
N LEU A 115 5.40 7.62 28.55
CA LEU A 115 4.14 7.06 28.04
C LEU A 115 3.01 8.12 28.05
N ALA A 116 3.05 9.07 28.98
CA ALA A 116 2.11 10.19 29.01
C ALA A 116 2.22 11.07 27.75
N TYR A 117 3.45 11.36 27.29
CA TYR A 117 3.64 12.11 26.04
C TYR A 117 3.24 11.32 24.80
N ARG A 118 3.46 9.99 24.76
CA ARG A 118 2.95 9.14 23.67
C ARG A 118 1.44 9.26 23.52
N LYS A 119 0.71 9.22 24.64
CA LYS A 119 -0.76 9.36 24.65
C LYS A 119 -1.20 10.73 24.14
N ARG A 120 -0.52 11.82 24.54
CA ARG A 120 -0.83 13.19 24.09
C ARG A 120 -0.56 13.40 22.60
N LEU A 121 0.54 12.86 22.09
CA LEU A 121 0.90 12.98 20.67
C LEU A 121 0.01 12.11 19.78
N GLY A 122 -0.46 10.97 20.29
CA GLY A 122 -1.34 10.07 19.57
C GLY A 122 -0.71 9.52 18.28
N ASN A 123 -1.58 9.17 17.33
CA ASN A 123 -1.21 8.53 16.08
C ASN A 123 -1.78 9.31 14.89
N THR A 124 -1.13 9.19 13.75
CA THR A 124 -1.75 9.45 12.44
C THR A 124 -2.61 8.25 12.03
N SER A 125 -3.21 8.28 10.83
CA SER A 125 -3.98 7.15 10.29
C SER A 125 -3.19 5.84 10.16
N LYS A 126 -1.85 5.90 10.16
CA LYS A 126 -0.99 4.73 9.95
C LYS A 126 0.20 4.62 10.91
N PHE A 127 0.70 5.73 11.44
CA PHE A 127 1.95 5.76 12.21
C PHE A 127 1.81 6.56 13.51
N PRO A 128 2.48 6.13 14.61
CA PRO A 128 2.56 6.93 15.83
C PRO A 128 3.33 8.23 15.60
N ARG A 129 2.92 9.31 16.26
CA ARG A 129 3.65 10.60 16.20
C ARG A 129 4.86 10.67 17.13
N TRP A 130 4.97 9.70 18.04
CA TRP A 130 5.96 9.66 19.12
C TRP A 130 7.13 8.71 18.85
N ALA A 131 7.17 8.06 17.68
CA ALA A 131 8.23 7.15 17.28
C ALA A 131 8.56 7.27 15.79
N VAL A 132 9.82 7.00 15.45
CA VAL A 132 10.32 6.96 14.08
C VAL A 132 11.29 5.81 13.90
N ALA A 133 11.23 5.14 12.75
CA ALA A 133 12.23 4.16 12.34
C ALA A 133 13.33 4.88 11.55
N TYR A 134 14.52 4.97 12.14
CA TYR A 134 15.72 5.47 11.48
C TYR A 134 16.37 4.32 10.72
N LYS A 135 16.14 4.25 9.41
CA LYS A 135 16.76 3.25 8.54
C LYS A 135 18.12 3.72 8.07
N TYR A 136 19.10 2.82 8.06
CA TYR A 136 20.39 3.10 7.40
C TYR A 136 20.21 3.11 5.88
N GLU A 137 21.18 3.68 5.16
CA GLU A 137 21.12 3.78 3.69
C GLU A 137 20.72 2.45 3.06
N ALA A 138 19.75 2.52 2.16
CA ALA A 138 19.24 1.34 1.47
C ALA A 138 20.39 0.73 0.66
N GLU A 139 20.51 -0.60 0.70
CA GLU A 139 21.43 -1.31 -0.15
C GLU A 139 21.17 -0.91 -1.61
N GLN A 140 22.22 -0.47 -2.29
CA GLN A 140 22.20 -0.02 -3.67
C GLN A 140 22.84 -1.09 -4.54
N ALA A 141 22.24 -1.36 -5.69
CA ALA A 141 22.81 -2.27 -6.68
C ALA A 141 22.85 -1.60 -8.05
N GLU A 142 23.85 -1.96 -8.85
CA GLU A 142 23.99 -1.51 -10.23
C GLU A 142 23.42 -2.54 -11.19
N THR A 143 22.69 -2.09 -12.20
CA THR A 143 22.12 -2.93 -13.26
C THR A 143 21.92 -2.15 -14.55
N GLU A 144 21.67 -2.82 -15.67
CA GLU A 144 21.37 -2.22 -16.97
C GLU A 144 19.86 -2.04 -17.18
N VAL A 145 19.47 -0.90 -17.74
CA VAL A 145 18.09 -0.65 -18.22
C VAL A 145 17.90 -1.34 -19.56
N LEU A 146 17.16 -2.45 -19.59
CA LEU A 146 16.88 -3.18 -20.83
C LEU A 146 15.80 -2.49 -21.68
N GLU A 147 14.78 -1.96 -21.02
CA GLU A 147 13.63 -1.32 -21.68
C GLU A 147 12.94 -0.35 -20.71
N ILE A 148 12.25 0.66 -21.24
CA ILE A 148 11.35 1.51 -20.47
C ILE A 148 9.93 1.33 -21.01
N VAL A 149 9.05 0.74 -20.20
CA VAL A 149 7.63 0.53 -20.53
C VAL A 149 6.74 1.51 -19.77
N CYS A 150 5.56 1.80 -20.31
CA CYS A 150 4.59 2.70 -19.68
C CYS A 150 3.41 1.90 -19.14
N GLN A 151 3.18 1.96 -17.83
CA GLN A 151 2.04 1.31 -17.18
C GLN A 151 0.91 2.31 -16.94
N VAL A 152 -0.33 1.91 -17.22
CA VAL A 152 -1.53 2.71 -16.96
C VAL A 152 -2.07 2.32 -15.58
N GLY A 153 -2.09 3.28 -14.66
CA GLY A 153 -2.65 3.10 -13.33
C GLY A 153 -4.17 3.29 -13.30
N ARG A 154 -4.78 2.94 -12.15
CA ARG A 154 -6.21 3.11 -11.81
C ARG A 154 -6.84 4.43 -12.26
N THR A 155 -6.15 5.55 -12.06
CA THR A 155 -6.70 6.90 -12.34
C THR A 155 -6.27 7.43 -13.71
N GLY A 156 -5.86 6.52 -14.59
CA GLY A 156 -5.31 6.84 -15.91
C GLY A 156 -3.88 7.34 -15.90
N SER A 157 -3.25 7.55 -14.74
CA SER A 157 -1.85 7.98 -14.63
C SER A 157 -0.92 7.00 -15.34
N ILE A 158 -0.09 7.50 -16.24
CA ILE A 158 0.86 6.70 -17.00
C ILE A 158 2.23 6.82 -16.36
N THR A 159 2.69 5.72 -15.77
CA THR A 159 3.95 5.66 -15.03
C THR A 159 4.99 4.90 -15.85
N PRO A 160 6.13 5.53 -16.17
CA PRO A 160 7.23 4.82 -16.80
C PRO A 160 7.94 3.91 -15.80
N VAL A 161 8.26 2.70 -16.24
CA VAL A 161 8.88 1.64 -15.46
C VAL A 161 10.06 1.09 -16.25
N ALA A 162 11.22 1.03 -15.62
CA ALA A 162 12.40 0.40 -16.21
C ALA A 162 12.30 -1.12 -16.02
N ASN A 163 12.37 -1.87 -17.12
CA ASN A 163 12.73 -3.28 -17.11
C ASN A 163 14.26 -3.34 -17.05
N LEU A 164 14.77 -4.06 -16.06
CA LEU A 164 16.19 -4.10 -15.71
C LEU A 164 16.74 -5.50 -15.92
N GLU A 165 18.04 -5.58 -16.16
CA GLU A 165 18.75 -6.85 -15.98
C GLU A 165 18.57 -7.31 -14.52
N PRO A 166 18.12 -8.55 -14.27
CA PRO A 166 17.81 -9.00 -12.91
C PRO A 166 19.02 -8.85 -11.97
N VAL A 167 18.85 -8.06 -10.91
CA VAL A 167 19.92 -7.81 -9.92
C VAL A 167 19.40 -8.03 -8.51
N PHE A 168 20.21 -8.62 -7.63
CA PHE A 168 19.85 -8.82 -6.24
C PHE A 168 20.10 -7.54 -5.43
N VAL A 169 19.07 -7.03 -4.74
CA VAL A 169 19.22 -5.87 -3.85
C VAL A 169 18.26 -5.96 -2.66
N SER A 170 18.74 -5.67 -1.44
CA SER A 170 17.97 -5.73 -0.20
C SER A 170 17.15 -7.03 -0.08
N GLY A 171 17.84 -8.15 -0.26
CA GLY A 171 17.29 -9.49 -0.09
C GLY A 171 16.51 -10.07 -1.26
N SER A 172 16.09 -9.32 -2.30
CA SER A 172 15.36 -9.92 -3.43
C SER A 172 15.90 -9.49 -4.79
N THR A 173 15.74 -10.36 -5.77
CA THR A 173 15.98 -10.03 -7.18
C THR A 173 14.98 -8.97 -7.64
N VAL A 174 15.49 -7.90 -8.21
CA VAL A 174 14.73 -6.81 -8.82
C VAL A 174 14.98 -6.84 -10.32
N SER A 175 13.90 -6.97 -11.08
CA SER A 175 13.89 -6.87 -12.54
C SER A 175 13.10 -5.65 -13.05
N ARG A 176 12.46 -4.91 -12.14
CA ARG A 176 11.64 -3.74 -12.47
C ARG A 176 11.82 -2.64 -11.43
N ALA A 177 11.97 -1.40 -11.88
CA ALA A 177 12.03 -0.24 -11.00
C ALA A 177 11.19 0.92 -11.54
N THR A 178 10.55 1.66 -10.63
CA THR A 178 9.79 2.86 -11.01
C THR A 178 10.74 3.98 -11.44
N LEU A 179 10.34 4.71 -12.47
CA LEU A 179 10.99 5.95 -12.91
C LEU A 179 10.18 7.20 -12.52
N HIS A 180 9.10 7.01 -11.75
CA HIS A 180 8.16 8.02 -11.28
C HIS A 180 7.34 8.72 -12.39
N ASN A 181 7.99 9.54 -13.23
CA ASN A 181 7.36 10.32 -14.29
C ASN A 181 8.39 10.76 -15.34
N GLU A 182 7.94 11.41 -16.41
CA GLU A 182 8.81 11.87 -17.50
C GLU A 182 9.86 12.89 -17.03
N ASP A 183 9.49 13.78 -16.11
CA ASP A 183 10.39 14.83 -15.62
C ASP A 183 11.57 14.25 -14.83
N GLU A 184 11.32 13.23 -14.00
CA GLU A 184 12.37 12.52 -13.26
C GLU A 184 13.31 11.74 -14.19
N ILE A 185 12.78 11.13 -15.26
CA ILE A 185 13.60 10.50 -16.30
C ILE A 185 14.51 11.54 -16.97
N ARG A 186 13.95 12.70 -17.32
CA ARG A 186 14.69 13.78 -17.97
C ARG A 186 15.75 14.38 -17.05
N LYS A 187 15.40 14.62 -15.78
CA LYS A 187 16.29 15.16 -14.75
C LYS A 187 17.50 14.26 -14.48
N LYS A 188 17.27 12.94 -14.44
CA LYS A 188 18.33 11.93 -14.27
C LYS A 188 18.96 11.49 -15.60
N ASP A 189 18.44 12.01 -16.72
CA ASP A 189 18.77 11.63 -18.09
C ASP A 189 18.85 10.10 -18.27
N ILE A 190 17.83 9.35 -17.85
CA ILE A 190 17.82 7.88 -17.92
C ILE A 190 17.41 7.45 -19.32
N ARG A 191 18.17 6.52 -19.92
CA ARG A 191 17.91 5.98 -21.26
C ARG A 191 18.02 4.47 -21.26
N VAL A 192 17.38 3.85 -22.24
CA VAL A 192 17.53 2.41 -22.49
C VAL A 192 19.00 2.11 -22.77
N GLY A 193 19.53 1.04 -22.17
CA GLY A 193 20.91 0.59 -22.26
C GLY A 193 21.90 1.27 -21.31
N ASP A 194 21.45 2.20 -20.46
CA ASP A 194 22.30 2.81 -19.44
C ASP A 194 22.47 1.87 -18.23
N ARG A 195 23.65 1.92 -17.60
CA ARG A 195 23.85 1.35 -16.25
C ARG A 195 23.36 2.32 -15.18
N VAL A 196 22.52 1.83 -14.29
CA VAL A 196 21.85 2.62 -13.26
C VAL A 196 22.06 2.01 -11.88
N VAL A 197 22.11 2.86 -10.86
CA VAL A 197 21.96 2.45 -9.48
C VAL A 197 20.48 2.39 -9.14
N ILE A 198 20.05 1.27 -8.57
CA ILE A 198 18.73 1.10 -7.99
C ILE A 198 18.80 0.94 -6.48
N GLU A 199 17.74 1.33 -5.80
CA GLU A 199 17.52 1.06 -4.38
C GLU A 199 16.05 0.72 -4.12
N LYS A 200 15.78 0.01 -3.02
CA LYS A 200 14.41 -0.22 -2.56
C LYS A 200 14.00 0.80 -1.52
N ALA A 201 13.08 1.69 -1.89
CA ALA A 201 12.46 2.59 -0.94
C ALA A 201 11.67 1.80 0.11
N GLY A 202 12.10 1.90 1.38
CA GLY A 202 11.49 1.19 2.49
C GLY A 202 11.48 -0.33 2.33
N GLU A 203 12.47 -0.89 1.60
CA GLU A 203 12.63 -2.33 1.28
C GLU A 203 11.58 -2.93 0.34
N ILE A 204 10.63 -2.14 -0.17
CA ILE A 204 9.48 -2.66 -0.93
C ILE A 204 9.49 -2.22 -2.39
N ILE A 205 9.66 -0.92 -2.66
CA ILE A 205 9.47 -0.37 -4.02
C ILE A 205 10.84 -0.03 -4.62
N PRO A 206 11.32 -0.76 -5.64
CA PRO A 206 12.56 -0.43 -6.32
C PRO A 206 12.42 0.84 -7.16
N LYS A 207 13.40 1.74 -7.08
CA LYS A 207 13.47 2.96 -7.88
C LYS A 207 14.90 3.18 -8.39
N VAL A 208 15.02 3.87 -9.52
CA VAL A 208 16.32 4.28 -10.06
C VAL A 208 16.80 5.57 -9.37
N VAL A 209 18.01 5.51 -8.81
CA VAL A 209 18.64 6.60 -8.07
C VAL A 209 19.40 7.52 -9.02
N ARG A 210 20.34 6.96 -9.79
CA ARG A 210 21.24 7.69 -10.69
C ARG A 210 21.78 6.79 -11.80
N VAL A 211 22.29 7.40 -12.87
CA VAL A 211 23.07 6.74 -13.93
C VAL A 211 24.55 6.75 -13.52
N VAL A 212 25.29 5.66 -13.79
CA VAL A 212 26.68 5.48 -13.29
C VAL A 212 27.70 5.51 -14.43
N ASP A 213 27.47 4.68 -15.45
CA ASP A 213 28.38 4.55 -16.60
C ASP A 213 27.69 5.00 -17.89
N LEU A 214 28.13 6.14 -18.40
CA LEU A 214 27.65 6.69 -19.67
C LEU A 214 28.43 6.06 -20.82
N LYS A 215 27.79 5.18 -21.59
CA LYS A 215 28.35 4.64 -22.85
C LYS A 215 28.75 5.81 -23.79
N SER A 216 29.84 5.67 -24.54
CA SER A 216 30.34 6.72 -25.46
C SER A 216 29.32 7.07 -26.57
N LYS A 217 28.44 6.13 -26.93
CA LYS A 217 27.22 6.37 -27.71
C LYS A 217 26.01 5.89 -26.91
N ARG A 218 25.22 6.84 -26.42
CA ARG A 218 23.97 6.55 -25.69
C ARG A 218 22.79 6.49 -26.65
N ASN A 219 21.76 5.74 -26.26
CA ASN A 219 20.49 5.75 -26.96
C ASN A 219 19.81 7.12 -26.91
N LYS A 220 18.73 7.27 -27.70
CA LYS A 220 17.93 8.50 -27.72
C LYS A 220 17.28 8.73 -26.34
N PRO A 221 17.13 9.99 -25.90
CA PRO A 221 16.37 10.30 -24.71
C PRO A 221 14.96 9.71 -24.78
N PHE A 222 14.48 9.18 -23.65
CA PHE A 222 13.12 8.70 -23.52
C PHE A 222 12.12 9.84 -23.75
N LYS A 223 11.02 9.54 -24.43
CA LYS A 223 9.87 10.43 -24.59
C LYS A 223 8.63 9.64 -24.26
N MET A 224 7.67 10.28 -23.57
CA MET A 224 6.38 9.65 -23.35
C MET A 224 5.68 9.37 -24.69
N PRO A 225 4.97 8.23 -24.81
CA PRO A 225 4.17 7.95 -25.99
C PRO A 225 3.07 9.00 -26.14
N ILE A 226 2.62 9.26 -27.37
CA ILE A 226 1.52 10.22 -27.63
C ILE A 226 0.16 9.57 -27.35
N LEU A 227 0.09 8.24 -27.48
CA LEU A 227 -1.10 7.43 -27.29
C LEU A 227 -0.94 6.52 -26.08
N CYS A 228 -2.06 6.18 -25.44
CA CYS A 228 -2.11 5.23 -24.35
C CYS A 228 -1.65 3.86 -24.85
N PRO A 229 -0.68 3.18 -24.20
CA PRO A 229 -0.19 1.89 -24.66
C PRO A 229 -1.28 0.79 -24.68
N GLU A 230 -2.36 0.98 -23.91
CA GLU A 230 -3.40 -0.02 -23.69
C GLU A 230 -4.64 0.21 -24.57
N CYS A 231 -5.14 1.45 -24.65
CA CYS A 231 -6.38 1.76 -25.38
C CYS A 231 -6.18 2.71 -26.57
N GLN A 232 -4.93 3.08 -26.88
CA GLN A 232 -4.54 3.94 -28.01
C GLN A 232 -5.18 5.35 -28.02
N THR A 233 -5.89 5.75 -26.96
CA THR A 233 -6.41 7.12 -26.81
C THR A 233 -5.26 8.09 -26.58
N ARG A 234 -5.34 9.30 -27.15
CA ARG A 234 -4.33 10.36 -26.94
C ARG A 234 -4.21 10.69 -25.45
N ILE A 235 -2.97 10.70 -24.97
CA ILE A 235 -2.69 10.98 -23.57
C ILE A 235 -2.59 12.49 -23.34
N PHE A 236 -2.97 12.92 -22.14
CA PHE A 236 -3.00 14.33 -21.77
C PHE A 236 -2.24 14.52 -20.47
N ARG A 237 -1.48 15.62 -20.39
CA ARG A 237 -0.80 16.04 -19.16
C ARG A 237 -1.50 17.32 -18.67
N PRO A 238 -2.30 17.25 -17.59
CA PRO A 238 -2.92 18.43 -17.00
C PRO A 238 -1.89 19.48 -16.60
N GLU A 239 -2.26 20.75 -16.71
CA GLU A 239 -1.41 21.85 -16.27
C GLU A 239 -1.10 21.73 -14.78
N GLY A 240 0.17 21.92 -14.41
CA GLY A 240 0.64 21.74 -13.04
C GLY A 240 0.87 20.29 -12.57
N GLU A 241 0.47 19.28 -13.35
CA GLU A 241 0.74 17.87 -13.02
C GLU A 241 2.04 17.35 -13.65
N ALA A 242 2.78 16.50 -12.91
CA ALA A 242 3.94 15.77 -13.44
C ALA A 242 3.57 14.52 -14.24
N ALA A 243 2.37 13.97 -14.01
CA ALA A 243 1.94 12.70 -14.58
C ALA A 243 1.12 12.92 -15.86
N TRP A 244 1.47 12.17 -16.90
CA TRP A 244 0.62 12.00 -18.07
C TRP A 244 -0.54 11.06 -17.74
N ARG A 245 -1.67 11.24 -18.43
CA ARG A 245 -2.89 10.48 -18.16
C ARG A 245 -3.60 10.00 -19.43
N CYS A 246 -4.14 8.79 -19.34
CA CYS A 246 -5.18 8.32 -20.22
C CYS A 246 -6.54 8.86 -19.75
N VAL A 247 -7.24 9.59 -20.63
CA VAL A 247 -8.54 10.21 -20.34
C VAL A 247 -9.73 9.30 -20.66
N ASN A 248 -9.48 8.13 -21.27
CA ASN A 248 -10.52 7.19 -21.63
C ASN A 248 -10.98 6.39 -20.40
N ALA A 249 -12.17 6.69 -19.89
CA ALA A 249 -12.79 6.00 -18.76
C ALA A 249 -13.09 4.51 -19.02
N ALA A 250 -13.21 4.11 -20.30
CA ALA A 250 -13.40 2.73 -20.74
C ALA A 250 -12.05 2.01 -21.03
N CYS A 251 -10.92 2.61 -20.66
CA CYS A 251 -9.62 1.97 -20.83
C CYS A 251 -9.54 0.65 -20.03
N PRO A 252 -9.29 -0.51 -20.68
CA PRO A 252 -9.26 -1.81 -20.00
C PRO A 252 -8.25 -1.87 -18.86
N ALA A 253 -7.08 -1.25 -19.02
CA ALA A 253 -6.07 -1.19 -17.97
C ALA A 253 -6.53 -0.37 -16.75
N GLN A 254 -7.28 0.72 -16.97
CA GLN A 254 -7.87 1.46 -15.85
C GLN A 254 -8.93 0.64 -15.14
N LEU A 255 -9.77 -0.10 -15.88
CA LEU A 255 -10.75 -1.00 -15.29
C LEU A 255 -10.08 -2.10 -14.45
N LYS A 256 -9.08 -2.79 -14.99
CA LYS A 256 -8.30 -3.81 -14.27
C LYS A 256 -7.72 -3.27 -12.96
N GLU A 257 -7.09 -2.09 -12.99
CA GLU A 257 -6.52 -1.47 -11.78
C GLU A 257 -7.59 -0.96 -10.80
N ARG A 258 -8.73 -0.46 -11.29
CA ARG A 258 -9.90 -0.11 -10.46
C ARG A 258 -10.47 -1.33 -9.75
N LEU A 259 -10.63 -2.45 -10.47
CA LEU A 259 -11.11 -3.71 -9.90
C LEU A 259 -10.14 -4.29 -8.87
N LYS A 260 -8.83 -4.24 -9.13
CA LYS A 260 -7.80 -4.65 -8.15
C LYS A 260 -7.90 -3.84 -6.87
N HIS A 261 -8.10 -2.53 -7.00
CA HIS A 261 -8.31 -1.65 -5.86
C HIS A 261 -9.62 -1.94 -5.12
N PHE A 262 -10.72 -2.09 -5.86
CA PHE A 262 -12.04 -2.41 -5.33
C PHE A 262 -12.03 -3.73 -4.55
N ALA A 263 -11.39 -4.78 -5.07
CA ALA A 263 -11.24 -6.08 -4.41
C ALA A 263 -10.28 -6.06 -3.21
N SER A 264 -9.45 -5.02 -3.05
CA SER A 264 -8.40 -5.01 -2.04
C SER A 264 -8.93 -5.12 -0.60
N ARG A 265 -8.08 -5.62 0.30
CA ARG A 265 -8.40 -5.84 1.73
C ARG A 265 -8.90 -4.59 2.48
N LYS A 266 -8.60 -3.38 2.00
CA LYS A 266 -9.06 -2.13 2.61
C LYS A 266 -10.33 -1.57 1.98
N ALA A 267 -10.69 -2.05 0.80
CA ALA A 267 -11.88 -1.69 0.04
C ALA A 267 -12.97 -2.75 0.24
N MET A 268 -13.37 -3.52 -0.76
CA MET A 268 -14.46 -4.50 -0.61
C MET A 268 -14.02 -5.85 -0.03
N ASP A 269 -12.71 -6.10 0.15
CA ASP A 269 -12.16 -7.35 0.72
C ASP A 269 -12.64 -8.61 0.01
N ILE A 270 -12.52 -8.62 -1.32
CA ILE A 270 -12.93 -9.76 -2.13
C ILE A 270 -11.73 -10.71 -2.25
N ASP A 271 -11.67 -11.68 -1.32
CA ASP A 271 -10.71 -12.76 -1.37
C ASP A 271 -10.82 -13.55 -2.70
N HIS A 272 -9.73 -14.18 -3.12
CA HIS A 272 -9.62 -14.96 -4.37
C HIS A 272 -9.72 -14.16 -5.69
N MET A 273 -9.95 -12.83 -5.63
CA MET A 273 -9.98 -11.95 -6.81
C MET A 273 -8.58 -11.34 -7.10
N GLY A 274 -7.62 -12.21 -7.42
CA GLY A 274 -6.25 -11.80 -7.74
C GLY A 274 -6.11 -11.17 -9.15
N PRO A 275 -4.93 -10.57 -9.46
CA PRO A 275 -4.69 -9.94 -10.75
C PRO A 275 -5.03 -10.81 -11.97
N ALA A 276 -4.62 -12.09 -11.97
CA ALA A 276 -4.88 -13.01 -13.07
C ALA A 276 -6.37 -13.31 -13.29
N VAL A 277 -7.18 -13.30 -12.22
CA VAL A 277 -8.64 -13.48 -12.33
C VAL A 277 -9.29 -12.23 -12.91
N ILE A 278 -8.88 -11.05 -12.42
CA ILE A 278 -9.36 -9.76 -12.92
C ILE A 278 -9.03 -9.58 -14.40
N ASP A 279 -7.80 -9.92 -14.80
CA ASP A 279 -7.37 -9.83 -16.18
C ASP A 279 -8.28 -10.66 -17.09
N GLN A 280 -8.56 -11.92 -16.71
CA GLN A 280 -9.44 -12.81 -17.45
C GLN A 280 -10.90 -12.35 -17.49
N LEU A 281 -11.44 -11.84 -16.37
CA LEU A 281 -12.82 -11.33 -16.32
C LEU A 281 -13.02 -10.13 -17.24
N VAL A 282 -12.05 -9.21 -17.28
CA VAL A 282 -12.08 -8.04 -18.15
C VAL A 282 -11.84 -8.42 -19.61
N GLU A 283 -10.83 -9.26 -19.89
CA GLU A 283 -10.49 -9.65 -21.27
C GLU A 283 -11.58 -10.49 -21.95
N SER A 284 -12.32 -11.28 -21.17
CA SER A 284 -13.46 -12.02 -21.69
C SER A 284 -14.74 -11.20 -21.83
N GLY A 285 -14.73 -9.91 -21.46
CA GLY A 285 -15.90 -9.03 -21.52
C GLY A 285 -16.99 -9.36 -20.50
N ARG A 286 -16.69 -10.18 -19.48
CA ARG A 286 -17.66 -10.54 -18.44
C ARG A 286 -17.84 -9.44 -17.38
N VAL A 287 -16.85 -8.56 -17.25
CA VAL A 287 -16.84 -7.46 -16.29
C VAL A 287 -16.36 -6.20 -17.00
N GLU A 288 -17.25 -5.22 -17.11
CA GLU A 288 -16.99 -3.89 -17.66
C GLU A 288 -17.07 -2.79 -16.59
N ASN A 289 -17.80 -3.05 -15.51
CA ASN A 289 -18.02 -2.13 -14.38
C ASN A 289 -17.98 -2.88 -13.02
N PHE A 290 -18.24 -2.19 -11.91
CA PHE A 290 -18.18 -2.83 -10.60
C PHE A 290 -19.40 -3.70 -10.31
N SER A 291 -20.59 -3.30 -10.77
CA SER A 291 -21.84 -4.04 -10.52
C SER A 291 -21.89 -5.39 -11.21
N ASP A 292 -21.23 -5.54 -12.37
CA ASP A 292 -21.11 -6.83 -13.09
C ASP A 292 -20.53 -7.93 -12.20
N LEU A 293 -19.64 -7.60 -11.26
CA LEU A 293 -19.09 -8.59 -10.32
C LEU A 293 -20.19 -9.32 -9.54
N TYR A 294 -21.26 -8.60 -9.19
CA TYR A 294 -22.32 -9.12 -8.34
C TYR A 294 -23.43 -9.83 -9.12
N THR A 295 -23.35 -9.81 -10.46
CA THR A 295 -24.24 -10.56 -11.37
C THR A 295 -23.58 -11.83 -11.92
N LEU A 296 -22.26 -11.97 -11.79
CA LEU A 296 -21.50 -13.17 -12.20
C LEU A 296 -22.09 -14.45 -11.62
N LYS A 297 -22.29 -15.44 -12.48
CA LYS A 297 -22.67 -16.79 -12.09
C LYS A 297 -21.45 -17.69 -11.96
N GLN A 298 -21.56 -18.71 -11.10
CA GLN A 298 -20.45 -19.63 -10.87
C GLN A 298 -20.03 -20.33 -12.16
N GLU A 299 -21.00 -20.72 -12.99
CA GLU A 299 -20.78 -21.41 -14.25
C GLU A 299 -20.02 -20.56 -15.27
N GLU A 300 -20.12 -19.23 -15.19
CA GLU A 300 -19.41 -18.30 -16.07
C GLU A 300 -17.94 -18.11 -15.66
N VAL A 301 -17.65 -18.36 -14.39
CA VAL A 301 -16.30 -18.30 -13.80
C VAL A 301 -15.59 -19.66 -13.94
N VAL A 302 -16.35 -20.76 -13.88
CA VAL A 302 -15.85 -22.11 -14.16
C VAL A 302 -15.46 -22.20 -15.63
N GLY A 303 -14.17 -22.33 -15.92
CA GLY A 303 -13.63 -22.33 -17.28
C GLY A 303 -12.62 -21.23 -17.55
N LEU A 304 -12.49 -20.27 -16.63
CA LEU A 304 -11.31 -19.40 -16.59
C LEU A 304 -10.07 -20.21 -16.21
N GLU A 305 -8.92 -19.85 -16.79
CA GLU A 305 -7.63 -20.51 -16.55
C GLU A 305 -7.34 -20.54 -15.05
N ARG A 306 -7.10 -21.75 -14.51
CA ARG A 306 -6.79 -22.03 -13.10
C ARG A 306 -7.94 -21.80 -12.12
N LEU A 307 -9.17 -21.67 -12.59
CA LEU A 307 -10.38 -21.60 -11.75
C LEU A 307 -11.22 -22.88 -11.90
N ALA A 308 -10.94 -23.85 -11.03
CA ALA A 308 -11.80 -25.03 -10.85
C ALA A 308 -13.07 -24.68 -10.06
N GLU A 309 -14.05 -25.58 -10.04
CA GLU A 309 -15.36 -25.40 -9.37
C GLU A 309 -15.25 -24.83 -7.96
N LYS A 310 -14.34 -25.37 -7.13
CA LYS A 310 -14.13 -24.90 -5.75
C LYS A 310 -13.60 -23.46 -5.69
N SER A 311 -12.65 -23.12 -6.56
CA SER A 311 -12.08 -21.77 -6.61
C SER A 311 -13.10 -20.75 -7.14
N ALA A 312 -13.89 -21.13 -8.15
CA ALA A 312 -14.97 -20.31 -8.67
C ALA A 312 -16.03 -20.05 -7.60
N LYS A 313 -16.46 -21.10 -6.87
CA LYS A 313 -17.38 -20.96 -5.74
C LYS A 313 -16.84 -20.02 -4.67
N ASN A 314 -15.57 -20.19 -4.25
CA ASN A 314 -14.95 -19.32 -3.26
C ASN A 314 -14.92 -17.85 -3.69
N LEU A 315 -14.66 -17.57 -4.97
CA LEU A 315 -14.70 -16.21 -5.51
C LEU A 315 -16.11 -15.62 -5.43
N ILE A 316 -17.12 -16.35 -5.91
CA ILE A 316 -18.53 -15.90 -5.86
C ILE A 316 -18.99 -15.68 -4.42
N ASP A 317 -18.63 -16.58 -3.50
CA ASP A 317 -18.95 -16.43 -2.08
C ASP A 317 -18.24 -15.20 -1.46
N ALA A 318 -16.99 -14.92 -1.85
CA ALA A 318 -16.28 -13.72 -1.43
C ALA A 318 -16.94 -12.43 -1.95
N ILE A 319 -17.38 -12.41 -3.22
CA ILE A 319 -18.14 -11.28 -3.80
C ILE A 319 -19.48 -11.09 -3.08
N ARG A 320 -20.19 -12.18 -2.76
CA ARG A 320 -21.46 -12.07 -2.01
C ARG A 320 -21.23 -11.52 -0.61
N LYS A 321 -20.18 -11.97 0.07
CA LYS A 321 -19.79 -11.49 1.40
C LYS A 321 -19.42 -10.01 1.39
N SER A 322 -18.79 -9.50 0.32
CA SER A 322 -18.37 -8.10 0.27
C SER A 322 -19.51 -7.09 0.24
N LYS A 323 -20.75 -7.53 -0.08
CA LYS A 323 -21.94 -6.68 -0.07
C LYS A 323 -22.13 -5.92 1.25
N SER A 324 -21.76 -6.54 2.38
CA SER A 324 -21.90 -5.97 3.72
C SER A 324 -20.66 -5.18 4.19
N ALA A 325 -19.73 -4.80 3.31
CA ALA A 325 -18.52 -4.07 3.69
C ALA A 325 -18.79 -2.64 4.23
N GLY A 326 -19.94 -2.06 3.88
CA GLY A 326 -20.37 -0.74 4.35
C GLY A 326 -19.84 0.43 3.53
N LEU A 327 -20.44 1.61 3.76
CA LEU A 327 -20.28 2.79 2.90
C LEU A 327 -18.84 3.31 2.82
N ALA A 328 -18.11 3.37 3.93
CA ALA A 328 -16.72 3.86 3.95
C ALA A 328 -15.80 3.03 3.04
N ARG A 329 -16.02 1.71 3.04
CA ARG A 329 -15.22 0.75 2.25
C ARG A 329 -15.60 0.80 0.78
N LEU A 330 -16.90 0.98 0.49
CA LEU A 330 -17.39 1.21 -0.86
C LEU A 330 -16.82 2.51 -1.46
N LEU A 331 -16.95 3.65 -0.76
CA LEU A 331 -16.43 4.94 -1.21
C LEU A 331 -14.92 4.88 -1.49
N PHE A 332 -14.18 4.20 -0.61
CA PHE A 332 -12.76 3.96 -0.86
C PHE A 332 -12.56 3.07 -2.09
N GLY A 333 -13.31 1.99 -2.23
CA GLY A 333 -13.23 1.02 -3.31
C GLY A 333 -13.57 1.57 -4.70
N LEU A 334 -14.51 2.52 -4.81
CA LEU A 334 -14.84 3.20 -6.06
C LEU A 334 -13.63 3.91 -6.69
N GLY A 335 -12.60 4.21 -5.88
CA GLY A 335 -11.32 4.69 -6.39
C GLY A 335 -11.36 6.12 -6.92
N VAL A 336 -12.29 6.93 -6.39
CA VAL A 336 -12.42 8.35 -6.72
C VAL A 336 -11.10 9.08 -6.44
N ARG A 337 -10.71 9.96 -7.37
CA ARG A 337 -9.44 10.70 -7.28
C ARG A 337 -9.39 11.51 -5.98
N HIS A 338 -8.23 11.55 -5.33
CA HIS A 338 -7.98 12.22 -4.03
C HIS A 338 -8.76 11.66 -2.82
N VAL A 339 -9.77 10.81 -3.02
CA VAL A 339 -10.52 10.16 -1.94
C VAL A 339 -9.75 8.93 -1.43
N GLY A 340 -8.87 9.16 -0.46
CA GLY A 340 -8.17 8.10 0.26
C GLY A 340 -9.05 7.42 1.32
N GLN A 341 -8.52 6.38 1.97
CA GLN A 341 -9.25 5.60 2.99
C GLN A 341 -9.81 6.49 4.13
N ARG A 342 -9.02 7.46 4.59
CA ARG A 342 -9.43 8.40 5.66
C ARG A 342 -10.58 9.31 5.20
N ALA A 343 -10.45 9.91 4.01
CA ALA A 343 -11.48 10.76 3.44
C ALA A 343 -12.79 9.97 3.24
N ALA A 344 -12.70 8.75 2.70
CA ALA A 344 -13.86 7.88 2.53
C ALA A 344 -14.57 7.56 3.87
N SER A 345 -13.82 7.29 4.94
CA SER A 345 -14.39 7.10 6.28
C SER A 345 -15.10 8.36 6.78
N ILE A 346 -14.47 9.54 6.67
CA ILE A 346 -15.09 10.81 7.11
C ILE A 346 -16.37 11.09 6.32
N LEU A 347 -16.33 10.93 5.00
CA LEU A 347 -17.49 11.16 4.13
C LEU A 347 -18.63 10.19 4.47
N ALA A 348 -18.33 8.91 4.69
CA ALA A 348 -19.32 7.93 5.10
C ALA A 348 -19.93 8.24 6.47
N GLU A 349 -19.12 8.62 7.46
CA GLU A 349 -19.59 8.97 8.81
C GLU A 349 -20.48 10.22 8.81
N THR A 350 -20.10 11.22 8.01
CA THR A 350 -20.81 12.51 7.90
C THR A 350 -22.12 12.38 7.12
N PHE A 351 -22.08 11.80 5.92
CA PHE A 351 -23.19 11.86 4.97
C PHE A 351 -24.04 10.58 4.93
N ARG A 352 -23.46 9.42 5.30
CA ARG A 352 -24.13 8.13 5.52
C ARG A 352 -24.87 7.51 4.34
N SER A 353 -25.00 8.19 3.21
CA SER A 353 -25.60 7.66 1.99
C SER A 353 -24.95 8.29 0.77
N ILE A 354 -24.75 7.49 -0.28
CA ILE A 354 -24.27 8.01 -1.57
C ILE A 354 -25.29 8.97 -2.19
N LYS A 355 -26.59 8.74 -2.00
CA LYS A 355 -27.63 9.65 -2.50
C LYS A 355 -27.52 11.04 -1.85
N VAL A 356 -27.32 11.07 -0.53
CA VAL A 356 -27.08 12.32 0.22
C VAL A 356 -25.79 12.99 -0.25
N LEU A 357 -24.71 12.24 -0.47
CA LEU A 357 -23.46 12.77 -1.04
C LEU A 357 -23.65 13.41 -2.42
N LYS A 358 -24.48 12.80 -3.28
CA LYS A 358 -24.81 13.34 -4.61
C LYS A 358 -25.54 14.67 -4.50
N GLU A 359 -26.48 14.80 -3.57
CA GLU A 359 -27.31 16.00 -3.38
C GLU A 359 -26.60 17.13 -2.62
N THR A 360 -25.61 16.80 -1.77
CA THR A 360 -24.86 17.76 -0.94
C THR A 360 -24.16 18.82 -1.82
N SER A 361 -24.18 20.10 -1.45
CA SER A 361 -23.49 21.15 -2.20
C SER A 361 -21.96 21.02 -2.15
N PHE A 362 -21.24 21.71 -3.04
CA PHE A 362 -19.77 21.73 -2.99
C PHE A 362 -19.28 22.36 -1.69
N GLU A 363 -19.90 23.47 -1.28
CA GLU A 363 -19.57 24.24 -0.09
C GLU A 363 -19.78 23.43 1.20
N ASP A 364 -20.89 22.69 1.27
CA ASP A 364 -21.16 21.81 2.42
C ASP A 364 -20.16 20.67 2.49
N MET A 365 -19.75 20.11 1.35
CA MET A 365 -18.76 19.03 1.29
C MET A 365 -17.36 19.51 1.69
N GLU A 366 -16.95 20.70 1.24
CA GLU A 366 -15.68 21.34 1.62
C GLU A 366 -15.65 21.75 3.11
N SER A 367 -16.80 22.06 3.71
CA SER A 367 -16.87 22.43 5.13
C SER A 367 -16.50 21.29 6.09
N VAL A 368 -16.47 20.05 5.60
CA VAL A 368 -16.16 18.87 6.41
C VAL A 368 -14.67 18.85 6.76
N MET A 369 -14.37 18.69 8.06
CA MET A 369 -13.00 18.63 8.56
C MET A 369 -12.17 17.55 7.83
N GLU A 370 -10.98 17.92 7.35
CA GLU A 370 -10.07 17.10 6.51
C GLU A 370 -10.54 16.86 5.06
N ILE A 371 -11.69 17.40 4.64
CA ILE A 371 -12.14 17.38 3.24
C ILE A 371 -11.85 18.75 2.62
N GLY A 372 -10.78 18.84 1.84
CA GLY A 372 -10.44 20.07 1.12
C GLY A 372 -11.17 20.20 -0.22
N PRO A 373 -11.06 21.37 -0.90
CA PRO A 373 -11.76 21.67 -2.15
C PRO A 373 -11.44 20.65 -3.25
N VAL A 374 -10.19 20.19 -3.34
CA VAL A 374 -9.75 19.19 -4.33
C VAL A 374 -10.47 17.83 -4.16
N ILE A 375 -10.72 17.42 -2.92
CA ILE A 375 -11.45 16.17 -2.63
C ILE A 375 -12.92 16.34 -2.96
N ALA A 376 -13.52 17.47 -2.55
CA ALA A 376 -14.92 17.78 -2.81
C ALA A 376 -15.20 17.84 -4.32
N GLU A 377 -14.38 18.57 -5.08
CA GLU A 377 -14.49 18.68 -6.55
C GLU A 377 -14.36 17.33 -7.24
N SER A 378 -13.39 16.50 -6.81
CA SER A 378 -13.16 15.17 -7.40
C SER A 378 -14.32 14.23 -7.14
N LEU A 379 -14.92 14.28 -5.95
CA LEU A 379 -16.06 13.46 -5.59
C LEU A 379 -17.32 13.92 -6.32
N LYS A 380 -17.57 15.22 -6.37
CA LYS A 380 -18.69 15.78 -7.13
C LYS A 380 -18.62 15.42 -8.61
N SER A 381 -17.48 15.68 -9.24
CA SER A 381 -17.23 15.33 -10.64
C SER A 381 -17.46 13.84 -10.92
N PHE A 382 -17.18 12.97 -9.94
CA PHE A 382 -17.43 11.53 -10.08
C PHE A 382 -18.92 11.18 -9.94
N LEU A 383 -19.62 11.76 -8.95
CA LEU A 383 -21.04 11.51 -8.69
C LEU A 383 -21.99 12.19 -9.69
N ASP A 384 -21.54 13.23 -10.37
CA ASP A 384 -22.29 13.92 -11.43
C ASP A 384 -22.22 13.17 -12.77
N GLN A 385 -21.34 12.18 -12.91
CA GLN A 385 -21.29 11.32 -14.08
C GLN A 385 -22.37 10.23 -14.01
N GLU A 386 -23.31 10.28 -14.95
CA GLU A 386 -24.46 9.37 -15.00
C GLU A 386 -24.04 7.89 -15.03
N ALA A 387 -23.00 7.54 -15.79
CA ALA A 387 -22.49 6.18 -15.86
C ALA A 387 -22.02 5.63 -14.50
N ASN A 388 -21.37 6.47 -13.68
CA ASN A 388 -20.93 6.05 -12.34
C ASN A 388 -22.12 5.88 -11.39
N MET A 389 -23.11 6.77 -11.48
CA MET A 389 -24.31 6.68 -10.66
C MET A 389 -25.17 5.48 -11.03
N GLN A 390 -25.26 5.14 -12.31
CA GLN A 390 -25.96 3.93 -12.75
C GLN A 390 -25.28 2.66 -12.21
N ASP A 391 -23.95 2.60 -12.24
CA ASP A 391 -23.19 1.47 -11.68
C ASP A 391 -23.39 1.36 -10.15
N ILE A 392 -23.41 2.49 -9.44
CA ILE A 392 -23.72 2.54 -8.00
C ILE A 392 -25.14 2.06 -7.70
N GLU A 393 -26.13 2.45 -8.53
CA GLU A 393 -27.49 1.99 -8.38
C GLU A 393 -27.60 0.49 -8.62
N ASN A 394 -26.90 -0.04 -9.63
CA ASN A 394 -26.83 -1.48 -9.88
C ASN A 394 -26.16 -2.25 -8.74
N LEU A 395 -25.11 -1.68 -8.13
CA LEU A 395 -24.50 -2.21 -6.90
C LEU A 395 -25.53 -2.26 -5.76
N SER A 396 -26.28 -1.18 -5.55
CA SER A 396 -27.35 -1.10 -4.54
C SER A 396 -28.44 -2.16 -4.80
N ASN A 397 -28.89 -2.31 -6.05
CA ASN A 397 -29.89 -3.31 -6.45
C ASN A 397 -29.37 -4.74 -6.28
N SER A 398 -28.06 -4.93 -6.39
CA SER A 398 -27.39 -6.20 -6.10
C SER A 398 -27.21 -6.45 -4.59
N GLY A 399 -27.65 -5.54 -3.72
CA GLY A 399 -27.62 -5.67 -2.26
C GLY A 399 -26.32 -5.20 -1.62
N VAL A 400 -25.46 -4.45 -2.34
CA VAL A 400 -24.30 -3.79 -1.74
C VAL A 400 -24.76 -2.65 -0.84
N VAL A 401 -24.20 -2.56 0.36
CA VAL A 401 -24.53 -1.50 1.33
C VAL A 401 -23.99 -0.16 0.84
N VAL A 402 -24.90 0.70 0.35
CA VAL A 402 -24.62 2.08 -0.11
C VAL A 402 -25.06 3.15 0.89
N GLU A 403 -25.60 2.74 2.04
CA GLU A 403 -26.07 3.59 3.12
C GLU A 403 -25.78 2.95 4.49
N ASP A 404 -25.54 3.77 5.51
CA ASP A 404 -25.30 3.32 6.88
C ASP A 404 -26.53 3.66 7.76
N PRO A 405 -27.39 2.67 8.08
CA PRO A 405 -28.66 2.92 8.77
C PRO A 405 -28.54 3.07 10.30
N GLU A 406 -27.43 2.67 10.95
CA GLU A 406 -27.39 2.52 12.43
C GLU A 406 -26.69 3.63 13.22
N ALA A 407 -26.08 4.62 12.59
CA ALA A 407 -25.50 5.71 13.36
C ALA A 407 -26.61 6.67 13.80
N ALA A 408 -26.83 6.90 15.10
CA ALA A 408 -27.63 8.05 15.56
C ALA A 408 -27.00 9.34 15.00
N ARG A 409 -27.78 10.33 14.52
CA ARG A 409 -27.25 11.66 14.18
C ARG A 409 -26.40 12.11 15.37
N LYS A 410 -25.08 12.23 15.22
CA LYS A 410 -24.31 12.98 16.22
C LYS A 410 -24.86 14.39 16.12
N GLU A 411 -25.48 14.86 17.19
CA GLU A 411 -25.98 16.23 17.24
C GLU A 411 -24.86 17.17 16.80
N VAL A 412 -25.18 17.99 15.80
CA VAL A 412 -24.31 19.03 15.28
C VAL A 412 -24.09 20.00 16.43
N GLY A 413 -22.98 19.84 17.15
CA GLY A 413 -22.63 20.76 18.23
C GLY A 413 -22.48 22.18 17.70
N VAL A 414 -22.64 23.17 18.57
CA VAL A 414 -22.61 24.63 18.26
C VAL A 414 -21.34 25.09 17.49
N LEU A 415 -20.30 24.26 17.47
CA LEU A 415 -19.01 24.53 16.83
C LEU A 415 -18.75 23.70 15.57
N SER A 416 -19.72 22.89 15.10
CA SER A 416 -19.57 22.13 13.86
C SER A 416 -19.40 23.08 12.67
N GLY A 417 -18.44 22.78 11.78
CA GLY A 417 -18.10 23.64 10.63
C GLY A 417 -17.28 24.90 10.95
N LYS A 418 -16.95 25.15 12.23
CA LYS A 418 -16.08 26.28 12.60
C LYS A 418 -14.61 25.88 12.54
N GLN A 419 -13.82 26.55 11.72
CA GLN A 419 -12.36 26.49 11.77
C GLN A 419 -11.82 27.58 12.69
N PHE A 420 -10.97 27.20 13.65
CA PHE A 420 -10.30 28.12 14.56
C PHE A 420 -8.81 28.12 14.24
N VAL A 421 -8.26 29.30 13.96
CA VAL A 421 -6.81 29.52 13.93
C VAL A 421 -6.40 29.92 15.34
N LEU A 422 -5.58 29.09 15.99
CA LEU A 422 -4.96 29.42 17.27
C LEU A 422 -3.56 29.97 16.96
N THR A 423 -3.38 31.26 17.19
CA THR A 423 -2.09 31.96 17.12
C THR A 423 -1.35 31.88 18.45
#